data_AF-A0A2C9L8A2-F1
#
_entry.id   AF-A0A2C9L8A2-F1
#
_cell.length_a   1.000
_cell.length_b   1.000
_cell.length_c   1.000
_cell.angle_alpha   90.00
_cell.angle_beta   90.00
_cell.angle_gamma   90.00
#
_symmetry.space_group_name_H-M   'P 1'
#
loop_
_entity.id
_entity.type
_entity.pdbx_description
1 polymer ?
#
loop_
_entity_poly.entity_id
_entity_poly.type
_entity_poly.pdbx_seq_one_letter_code
_entity_poly.pdbx_strand_id
1 'polypeptide(L)'
;MDNKIEYDCYITTPSMIRSISSVAKILGPKGLMPSVKSGTVTEDFGSVIKDIKNGKKVEYKSDKIGGINMRIGSISFDVDKLSENLINAISYILSNKPDNVDKIEIKSAFLSSTMG
;
A
#
# COMPACT_ATOMS: atom_id res chain seq x y z
N MET A 1 -27.11 -2.98 16.52
CA MET A 1 -26.14 -4.07 16.73
C MET A 1 -24.78 -3.54 16.33
N ASP A 2 -23.86 -3.54 17.27
CA ASP A 2 -22.65 -2.73 17.29
C ASP A 2 -21.77 -2.91 16.05
N ASN A 3 -21.62 -1.83 15.28
CA ASN A 3 -20.82 -1.78 14.07
C ASN A 3 -19.32 -1.64 14.39
N LYS A 4 -18.84 -2.46 15.34
CA LYS A 4 -17.44 -2.49 15.77
C LYS A 4 -16.64 -3.26 14.73
N ILE A 5 -15.98 -2.49 13.87
CA ILE A 5 -14.90 -3.01 13.02
C ILE A 5 -13.63 -2.91 13.86
N GLU A 6 -13.16 -4.05 14.33
CA GLU A 6 -11.98 -4.18 15.19
C GLU A 6 -10.70 -4.52 14.42
N TYR A 7 -10.81 -4.65 13.09
CA TYR A 7 -9.72 -5.12 12.24
C TYR A 7 -9.37 -4.09 11.17
N ASP A 8 -8.07 -3.87 10.99
CA ASP A 8 -7.50 -2.91 10.05
C ASP A 8 -7.37 -3.46 8.62
N CYS A 9 -7.47 -4.77 8.45
CA CYS A 9 -7.36 -5.42 7.14
C CYS A 9 -8.21 -6.69 7.06
N TYR A 10 -8.91 -6.87 5.94
CA TYR A 10 -9.66 -8.07 5.61
C TYR A 10 -9.07 -8.74 4.37
N ILE A 11 -8.80 -10.04 4.45
CA ILE A 11 -8.26 -10.86 3.37
C ILE A 11 -9.31 -11.92 3.01
N THR A 12 -9.53 -12.18 1.73
CA THR A 12 -10.53 -13.16 1.27
C THR A 12 -10.01 -13.98 0.11
N THR A 13 -10.59 -15.16 -0.10
CA THR A 13 -10.44 -15.90 -1.36
C THR A 13 -11.35 -15.35 -2.46
N PRO A 14 -11.03 -15.59 -3.75
CA PRO A 14 -11.89 -15.23 -4.88
C PRO A 14 -13.30 -15.83 -4.79
N SER A 15 -13.42 -17.06 -4.26
CA SER A 15 -14.70 -17.77 -4.09
C SER A 15 -15.66 -17.08 -3.13
N MET A 16 -15.15 -16.34 -2.14
CA MET A 16 -15.95 -15.75 -1.07
C MET A 16 -16.30 -14.26 -1.28
N ILE A 17 -15.72 -13.61 -2.29
CA ILE A 17 -16.00 -12.20 -2.64
C ILE A 17 -17.50 -11.95 -2.87
N ARG A 18 -18.18 -12.89 -3.55
CA ARG A 18 -19.60 -12.73 -3.89
C ARG A 18 -20.47 -12.64 -2.65
N SER A 19 -20.10 -13.36 -1.58
CA SER A 19 -20.80 -13.35 -0.29
C SER A 19 -20.52 -12.07 0.51
N ILE A 20 -19.31 -11.51 0.40
CA ILE A 20 -18.88 -10.27 1.07
C ILE A 20 -19.57 -9.01 0.49
N SER A 21 -20.16 -9.10 -0.71
CA SER A 21 -20.93 -8.00 -1.32
C SER A 21 -22.04 -7.42 -0.43
N SER A 22 -22.63 -8.24 0.44
CA SER A 22 -23.64 -7.81 1.41
C SER A 22 -23.07 -6.88 2.50
N VAL A 23 -21.83 -7.13 2.94
CA VAL A 23 -21.11 -6.37 3.97
C VAL A 23 -20.31 -5.21 3.37
N ALA A 24 -20.18 -5.16 2.03
CA ALA A 24 -19.47 -4.11 1.31
C ALA A 24 -20.01 -2.69 1.60
N LYS A 25 -21.31 -2.55 1.93
CA LYS A 25 -21.89 -1.25 2.33
C LYS A 25 -21.25 -0.66 3.59
N ILE A 26 -20.74 -1.52 4.48
CA ILE A 26 -20.11 -1.12 5.74
C ILE A 26 -18.59 -0.97 5.56
N LEU A 27 -17.97 -1.91 4.84
CA LEU A 27 -16.51 -1.93 4.63
C LEU A 27 -16.04 -0.91 3.57
N GLY A 28 -16.89 -0.61 2.58
CA GLY A 28 -16.60 0.32 1.49
C GLY A 28 -16.22 1.73 1.93
N PRO A 29 -17.07 2.47 2.69
CA PRO A 29 -16.75 3.84 3.12
C PRO A 29 -15.52 3.94 4.03
N LYS A 30 -15.10 2.83 4.65
CA LYS A 30 -13.90 2.75 5.50
C LYS A 30 -12.63 2.32 4.75
N GLY A 31 -12.72 1.99 3.46
CA GLY A 31 -11.58 1.54 2.66
C GLY A 31 -11.06 0.15 3.04
N LEU A 32 -11.84 -0.62 3.81
CA LEU A 32 -11.46 -1.95 4.33
C LEU A 32 -11.95 -3.10 3.45
N MET A 33 -12.53 -2.78 2.29
CA MET A 33 -13.03 -3.77 1.35
C MET A 33 -11.86 -4.52 0.70
N PRO A 34 -11.85 -5.87 0.69
CA PRO A 34 -10.81 -6.61 0.01
C PRO A 34 -10.88 -6.36 -1.50
N SER A 35 -9.72 -6.02 -2.08
CA SER A 35 -9.57 -5.68 -3.49
C SER A 35 -8.54 -6.60 -4.17
N VAL A 36 -8.85 -7.03 -5.40
CA VAL A 36 -7.89 -7.75 -6.25
C VAL A 36 -6.68 -6.87 -6.55
N LYS A 37 -6.89 -5.56 -6.76
CA LYS A 37 -5.83 -4.60 -7.05
C LYS A 37 -4.83 -4.47 -5.90
N SER A 38 -5.32 -4.50 -4.67
CA SER A 38 -4.49 -4.45 -3.47
C SER A 38 -3.93 -5.81 -3.06
N GLY A 39 -4.23 -6.87 -3.83
CA GLY A 39 -3.78 -8.24 -3.57
C GLY A 39 -4.23 -8.78 -2.21
N THR A 40 -5.34 -8.27 -1.66
CA THR A 40 -5.98 -8.79 -0.44
C THR A 40 -7.02 -9.86 -0.78
N VAL A 41 -7.18 -10.15 -2.07
CA VAL A 41 -7.89 -11.30 -2.59
C VAL A 41 -6.84 -12.31 -3.03
N THR A 42 -6.66 -13.39 -2.29
CA THR A 42 -5.65 -14.41 -2.56
C THR A 42 -6.09 -15.76 -2.01
N GLU A 43 -5.56 -16.85 -2.56
CA GLU A 43 -5.67 -18.19 -1.99
C GLU A 43 -4.50 -18.51 -1.04
N ASP A 44 -3.38 -17.80 -1.18
CA ASP A 44 -2.22 -17.91 -0.29
C ASP A 44 -2.27 -16.87 0.83
N PHE A 45 -2.93 -17.23 1.93
CA PHE A 45 -3.01 -16.37 3.12
C PHE A 45 -1.66 -16.19 3.82
N GLY A 46 -0.77 -17.17 3.75
CA GLY A 46 0.45 -17.19 4.56
C GLY A 46 1.46 -16.13 4.14
N SER A 47 1.69 -16.00 2.83
CA SER A 47 2.55 -14.94 2.27
C SER A 47 1.94 -13.55 2.49
N VAL A 48 0.64 -13.40 2.22
CA VAL A 48 -0.03 -12.10 2.28
C VAL A 48 -0.11 -11.55 3.70
N ILE A 49 -0.33 -12.40 4.73
CA ILE A 49 -0.27 -11.97 6.13
C ILE A 49 1.13 -11.46 6.49
N LYS A 50 2.20 -12.15 6.04
CA LYS A 50 3.57 -11.71 6.27
C LYS A 50 3.86 -10.37 5.60
N ASP A 51 3.41 -10.20 4.35
CA ASP A 51 3.65 -8.96 3.59
C ASP A 51 2.88 -7.77 4.16
N ILE A 52 1.65 -7.98 4.62
CA ILE A 52 0.85 -6.95 5.30
C ILE A 52 1.50 -6.56 6.63
N LYS A 53 1.94 -7.54 7.42
CA LYS A 53 2.58 -7.30 8.72
C LYS A 53 3.92 -6.57 8.58
N ASN A 54 4.64 -6.82 7.49
CA ASN A 54 5.90 -6.14 7.17
C ASN A 54 5.68 -4.76 6.52
N GLY A 55 4.44 -4.31 6.34
CA GLY A 55 4.14 -3.00 5.73
C GLY A 55 4.56 -2.88 4.27
N LYS A 56 4.83 -3.99 3.57
CA LYS A 56 5.39 -4.00 2.20
C LYS A 56 4.46 -3.41 1.14
N LYS A 57 3.18 -3.25 1.43
CA LYS A 57 2.19 -2.70 0.50
C LYS A 57 2.08 -1.19 0.66
N VAL A 58 3.16 -0.46 0.42
CA VAL A 58 3.05 0.97 0.12
C VAL A 58 2.70 1.08 -1.36
N GLU A 59 1.41 1.14 -1.65
CA GLU A 59 0.93 1.38 -3.00
C GLU A 59 1.34 2.80 -3.43
N TYR A 60 2.30 2.89 -4.36
CA TYR A 60 2.57 4.14 -5.06
C TYR A 60 1.90 4.13 -6.42
N LYS A 61 1.34 5.28 -6.79
CA LYS A 61 0.76 5.50 -8.11
C LYS A 61 1.58 6.56 -8.81
N SER A 62 1.98 6.28 -10.04
CA SER A 62 2.56 7.29 -10.91
C SER A 62 1.47 8.25 -11.38
N ASP A 63 1.75 9.54 -11.31
CA ASP A 63 0.95 10.55 -11.96
C ASP A 63 1.17 10.52 -13.48
N LYS A 64 0.27 11.16 -14.24
CA LYS A 64 0.34 11.27 -15.70
C LYS A 64 1.63 11.96 -16.19
N ILE A 65 2.24 12.77 -15.33
CA ILE A 65 3.48 13.52 -15.60
C ILE A 65 4.73 12.68 -15.23
N GLY A 66 4.55 11.45 -14.71
CA GLY A 66 5.65 10.57 -14.30
C GLY A 66 6.21 10.85 -12.90
N GLY A 67 5.56 11.72 -12.13
CA GLY A 67 5.87 11.92 -10.72
C GLY A 67 5.36 10.78 -9.86
N ILE A 68 6.14 10.37 -8.86
CA ILE A 68 5.75 9.39 -7.85
C ILE A 68 5.63 10.12 -6.51
N ASN A 69 4.45 10.09 -5.91
CA ASN A 69 4.19 10.64 -4.60
C ASN A 69 3.94 9.50 -3.60
N MET A 70 4.73 9.45 -2.53
CA MET A 70 4.64 8.39 -1.53
C MET A 70 4.86 8.98 -0.13
N ARG A 71 4.09 8.51 0.84
CA ARG A 71 4.29 8.84 2.25
C ARG A 71 5.29 7.88 2.88
N ILE A 72 6.41 8.43 3.38
CA ILE A 72 7.50 7.66 4.01
C ILE A 72 7.27 7.45 5.52
N GLY A 73 6.47 8.33 6.16
CA GLY A 73 6.14 8.20 7.56
C GLY A 73 5.32 9.36 8.13
N SER A 74 5.41 9.52 9.44
CA SER A 74 4.82 10.61 10.21
C SER A 74 5.82 11.08 11.26
N ILE A 75 5.62 12.28 11.82
CA ILE A 75 6.55 12.83 12.82
C ILE A 75 6.62 12.02 14.12
N SER A 76 5.64 11.13 14.34
CA SER A 76 5.62 10.20 15.47
C SER A 76 6.64 9.06 15.33
N PHE A 77 7.34 8.96 14.21
CA PHE A 77 8.35 7.92 13.96
C PHE A 77 9.72 8.43 14.36
N ASP A 78 10.58 7.52 14.80
CA ASP A 78 11.97 7.84 15.09
C ASP A 78 12.73 8.20 13.80
N VAL A 79 13.76 9.05 13.93
CA VAL A 79 14.53 9.56 12.79
C VAL A 79 15.21 8.42 12.04
N ASP A 80 15.75 7.45 12.77
CA ASP A 80 16.40 6.28 12.17
C ASP A 80 15.42 5.47 11.31
N LYS A 81 14.19 5.25 11.80
CA LYS A 81 13.15 4.53 11.06
C LYS A 81 12.70 5.30 9.81
N LEU A 82 12.64 6.63 9.88
CA LEU A 82 12.32 7.46 8.72
C LEU A 82 13.41 7.37 7.65
N SER A 83 14.68 7.37 8.05
CA SER A 83 15.82 7.22 7.13
C SER A 83 15.82 5.85 6.45
N GLU A 84 15.54 4.78 7.20
CA GLU A 84 15.46 3.42 6.69
C GLU A 84 14.29 3.26 5.71
N ASN A 85 13.12 3.82 6.04
CA ASN A 85 11.96 3.81 5.14
C ASN A 85 12.24 4.54 3.83
N LEU A 86 12.99 5.65 3.86
CA LEU A 86 13.36 6.41 2.67
C LEU A 86 14.29 5.60 1.77
N ILE A 87 15.34 4.98 2.33
CA ILE A 87 16.27 4.12 1.59
C ILE A 87 15.52 2.93 0.96
N ASN A 88 14.65 2.28 1.75
CA ASN A 88 13.82 1.18 1.27
C ASN A 88 12.89 1.61 0.13
N ALA A 89 12.24 2.77 0.23
CA ALA A 89 11.39 3.30 -0.83
C ALA A 89 12.16 3.55 -2.13
N ILE A 90 13.34 4.16 -2.07
CA ILE A 90 14.19 4.41 -3.24
C ILE A 90 14.63 3.09 -3.88
N SER A 91 15.10 2.13 -3.08
CA SER A 91 15.52 0.81 -3.57
C SER A 91 14.38 0.06 -4.24
N TYR A 92 13.15 0.18 -3.72
CA TYR A 92 11.95 -0.44 -4.26
C TYR A 92 11.54 0.18 -5.60
N ILE A 93 11.65 1.52 -5.74
CA ILE A 93 11.38 2.22 -7.00
C ILE A 93 12.39 1.82 -8.08
N LEU A 94 13.68 1.75 -7.71
CA LEU A 94 14.74 1.34 -8.65
C LEU A 94 14.58 -0.13 -9.08
N SER A 95 14.11 -0.99 -8.19
CA SER A 95 13.88 -2.42 -8.45
C SER A 95 12.62 -2.67 -9.29
N ASN A 96 11.56 -1.87 -9.12
CA ASN A 96 10.33 -1.94 -9.92
C ASN A 96 10.47 -1.20 -11.25
N LYS A 97 11.46 -1.63 -12.03
CA LYS A 97 11.68 -1.15 -13.38
C LYS A 97 10.62 -1.73 -14.33
N PRO A 98 9.82 -0.91 -15.03
CA PRO A 98 8.98 -1.41 -16.10
C PRO A 98 9.88 -1.87 -17.26
N ASP A 99 9.57 -3.01 -17.86
CA ASP A 99 10.38 -3.66 -18.90
C ASP A 99 10.65 -2.78 -20.14
N ASN A 100 9.87 -1.71 -20.31
CA ASN A 100 9.87 -0.83 -21.48
C ASN A 100 10.75 0.44 -21.32
N VAL A 101 11.57 0.53 -20.27
CA VAL A 101 12.43 1.69 -20.01
C VAL A 101 13.86 1.21 -19.86
N ASP A 102 14.85 1.81 -20.53
CA ASP A 102 16.25 1.35 -20.43
C ASP A 102 16.92 1.72 -19.08
N LYS A 103 16.60 2.90 -18.53
CA LYS A 103 17.08 3.36 -17.21
C LYS A 103 15.99 4.14 -16.48
N ILE A 104 15.72 3.76 -15.23
CA ILE A 104 15.05 4.65 -14.27
C ILE A 104 16.12 5.58 -13.71
N GLU A 105 15.98 6.87 -13.97
CA GLU A 105 16.83 7.90 -13.41
C GLU A 105 15.98 8.86 -12.57
N ILE A 106 16.32 8.97 -11.28
CA ILE A 106 15.68 9.94 -10.38
C ILE A 106 16.32 11.30 -10.67
N LYS A 107 15.62 12.14 -11.44
CA LYS A 107 16.10 13.49 -11.79
C LYS A 107 16.09 14.44 -10.60
N SER A 108 15.08 14.33 -9.75
CA SER A 108 14.92 15.15 -8.55
C SER A 108 14.06 14.41 -7.53
N ALA A 109 14.34 14.65 -6.25
CA ALA A 109 13.58 14.13 -5.12
C ALA A 109 13.32 15.27 -4.14
N PHE A 110 12.09 15.39 -3.67
CA PHE A 110 11.67 16.42 -2.73
C PHE A 110 10.98 15.75 -1.54
N LEU A 111 11.30 16.21 -0.34
CA LEU A 111 10.62 15.81 0.90
C LEU A 111 9.86 17.03 1.42
N SER A 112 8.56 16.89 1.60
CA SER A 112 7.71 17.94 2.16
C SER A 112 6.70 17.35 3.13
N SER A 113 6.26 18.18 4.10
CA SER A 113 5.11 17.86 4.93
C SER A 113 3.80 18.22 4.18
N THR A 114 2.66 17.75 4.69
CA THR A 114 1.34 18.01 4.06
C THR A 114 1.01 19.50 3.95
N MET A 115 1.60 20.35 4.80
CA MET A 115 1.31 21.80 4.84
C MET A 115 2.56 22.68 4.67
N GLY A 116 3.69 22.11 4.23
CA GLY A 116 4.98 22.80 4.13
C GLY A 116 5.80 22.63 5.39
#